data_AF-A0A2S7L2G9-F1
#
_entry.id   AF-A0A2S7L2G9-F1
#
_cell.length_a   1.000
_cell.length_b   1.000
_cell.length_c   1.000
_cell.angle_alpha   90.00
_cell.angle_beta   90.00
_cell.angle_gamma   90.00
#
_symmetry.space_group_name_H-M   'P 1'
#
loop_
_entity.id
_entity.type
_entity.pdbx_description
1 polymer ?
#
loop_
_entity_poly.entity_id
_entity_poly.type
_entity_poly.pdbx_seq_one_letter_code
_entity_poly.pdbx_strand_id
1 'polypeptide(L)'
;MFKNNIEQKSNEIADNFSSAITYEVLSEDESILTNYVVTLNQISIPTVFYKKDAVCYAGGAIKVVSSQEGATVAINSNGKTIIAKKITNGEALFTDLEIDSYIVSIGEELKLINIT
;
A
#
# COMPACT_ATOMS: atom_id res chain seq x y z
N MET A 1 5.80 -15.77 -24.17
CA MET A 1 6.20 -14.41 -23.76
C MET A 1 7.40 -14.54 -22.85
N PHE A 2 8.40 -13.68 -23.04
CA PHE A 2 9.64 -13.69 -22.26
C PHE A 2 9.87 -12.32 -21.59
N LYS A 3 10.62 -12.32 -20.50
CA LYS A 3 11.17 -11.12 -19.86
C LYS A 3 12.62 -11.43 -19.51
N ASN A 4 13.56 -10.65 -20.03
CA ASN A 4 15.00 -10.92 -19.86
C ASN A 4 15.38 -12.37 -20.25
N ASN A 5 14.85 -12.87 -21.37
CA ASN A 5 15.00 -14.26 -21.82
C ASN A 5 14.43 -15.36 -20.90
N ILE A 6 13.62 -15.01 -19.89
CA ILE A 6 12.93 -15.97 -19.03
C ILE A 6 11.47 -16.08 -19.46
N GLU A 7 11.01 -17.30 -19.76
CA GLU A 7 9.61 -17.57 -20.10
C GLU A 7 8.68 -17.17 -18.95
N GLN A 8 7.65 -16.38 -19.25
CA GLN A 8 6.68 -15.91 -18.27
C GLN A 8 5.42 -16.77 -18.34
N LYS A 9 5.06 -17.38 -17.21
CA LYS A 9 3.86 -18.21 -17.04
C LYS A 9 2.93 -17.60 -16.00
N SER A 10 1.63 -17.58 -16.32
CA SER A 10 0.60 -17.06 -15.44
C SER A 10 0.59 -17.81 -14.12
N ASN A 11 0.47 -17.09 -13.01
CA ASN A 11 0.49 -17.61 -11.62
C ASN A 11 1.79 -18.31 -11.17
N GLU A 12 2.88 -18.22 -11.93
CA GLU A 12 4.18 -18.80 -11.52
C GLU A 12 5.19 -17.73 -11.13
N ILE A 13 5.25 -16.63 -11.88
CA ILE A 13 6.23 -15.56 -11.68
C ILE A 13 5.49 -14.26 -11.39
N ALA A 14 5.73 -13.70 -10.20
CA ALA A 14 5.21 -12.39 -9.85
C ALA A 14 6.13 -11.30 -10.40
N ASP A 15 5.53 -10.29 -11.02
CA ASP A 15 6.24 -9.14 -11.55
C ASP A 15 6.01 -7.88 -10.70
N ASN A 16 7.06 -7.07 -10.59
CA ASN A 16 6.98 -5.75 -9.97
C ASN A 16 6.78 -4.67 -11.04
N PHE A 17 5.62 -4.02 -11.02
CA PHE A 17 5.23 -2.95 -11.93
C PHE A 17 5.49 -1.53 -11.36
N SER A 18 6.37 -1.39 -10.37
CA SER A 18 6.82 -0.07 -9.88
C SER A 18 7.53 0.75 -10.96
N SER A 19 7.95 0.12 -12.05
CA SER A 19 8.50 0.74 -13.25
C SER A 19 7.95 0.04 -14.50
N ALA A 20 8.11 0.65 -15.67
CA ALA A 20 7.78 0.01 -16.94
C ALA A 20 8.49 -1.34 -17.09
N ILE A 21 7.76 -2.35 -17.56
CA ILE A 21 8.30 -3.68 -17.86
C ILE A 21 8.22 -3.90 -19.37
N THR A 22 9.31 -4.35 -19.96
CA THR A 22 9.34 -4.80 -21.35
C THR A 22 9.23 -6.31 -21.39
N TYR A 23 8.28 -6.81 -22.17
CA TYR A 23 8.15 -8.21 -22.51
C TYR A 23 8.46 -8.44 -23.98
N GLU A 24 9.03 -9.60 -24.27
CA GLU A 24 9.38 -10.05 -25.61
C GLU A 24 8.39 -11.15 -26.03
N VAL A 25 7.76 -10.97 -27.19
CA VAL A 25 6.81 -11.93 -27.75
C VAL A 25 7.35 -12.39 -29.10
N LEU A 26 7.75 -13.66 -29.14
CA LEU A 26 8.13 -14.35 -30.36
C LEU A 26 6.87 -14.85 -31.07
N SER A 27 6.78 -14.64 -32.38
CA SER A 27 5.71 -15.20 -33.21
C SER A 27 5.74 -16.73 -33.20
N GLU A 28 4.60 -17.36 -33.51
CA GLU A 28 4.48 -18.83 -33.50
C GLU A 28 5.42 -19.50 -34.52
N ASP A 29 5.66 -18.84 -35.65
CA ASP A 29 6.59 -19.28 -36.68
C ASP A 29 8.06 -18.86 -36.40
N GLU A 30 8.34 -18.33 -35.20
CA GLU A 30 9.66 -17.89 -34.72
C GLU A 30 10.36 -16.82 -35.57
N SER A 31 9.64 -16.20 -36.51
CA SER A 31 10.22 -15.27 -37.48
C SER A 31 10.35 -13.83 -36.97
N ILE A 32 9.53 -13.45 -35.99
CA ILE A 32 9.41 -12.06 -35.51
C ILE A 32 9.43 -12.03 -33.98
N LEU A 33 10.37 -11.26 -33.42
CA LEU A 33 10.40 -10.90 -32.01
C LEU A 33 9.89 -9.46 -31.82
N THR A 34 8.81 -9.29 -31.07
CA THR A 34 8.19 -7.98 -30.81
C THR A 34 8.29 -7.61 -29.33
N ASN A 35 8.66 -6.36 -29.06
CA ASN A 35 8.73 -5.81 -27.71
C ASN A 35 7.41 -5.12 -27.32
N TYR A 36 6.86 -5.50 -26.17
CA TYR A 36 5.69 -4.88 -25.55
C TYR A 36 6.08 -4.22 -24.25
N VAL A 37 5.90 -2.90 -24.16
CA VAL A 37 6.13 -2.15 -22.93
C VAL A 37 4.81 -2.06 -22.16
N VAL A 38 4.80 -2.62 -20.96
CA VAL A 38 3.69 -2.56 -20.02
C VAL A 38 4.01 -1.52 -18.96
N THR A 39 3.18 -0.48 -18.89
CA THR A 39 3.26 0.58 -17.88
C THR A 39 2.01 0.55 -17.03
N LEU A 40 2.19 0.59 -15.71
CA LEU A 40 1.09 0.76 -14.77
C LEU A 40 1.00 2.24 -14.37
N ASN A 41 -0.10 2.90 -14.71
CA ASN A 41 -0.39 4.25 -14.22
C ASN A 41 -1.11 4.13 -12.88
N GLN A 42 -0.38 4.28 -11.77
CA GLN A 42 -1.01 4.42 -10.46
C GLN A 42 -1.63 5.81 -10.35
N ILE A 43 -2.94 5.85 -10.23
CA ILE A 43 -3.66 7.08 -9.88
C ILE A 43 -3.44 7.28 -8.39
N SER A 44 -2.88 8.44 -8.02
CA SER A 44 -2.73 8.82 -6.62
C SER A 44 -4.11 9.02 -6.00
N ILE A 45 -4.59 8.03 -5.27
CA ILE A 45 -5.78 8.16 -4.44
C ILE A 45 -5.32 8.84 -3.14
N PRO A 46 -5.92 9.98 -2.75
CA PRO A 46 -5.59 10.64 -1.50
C PRO A 46 -5.70 9.68 -0.32
N THR A 47 -4.76 9.76 0.63
CA THR A 47 -4.88 8.99 1.87
C THR A 47 -6.14 9.42 2.61
N VAL A 48 -6.95 8.44 3.03
CA VAL A 48 -8.17 8.65 3.81
C VAL A 48 -7.99 8.07 5.21
N PHE A 49 -8.39 8.85 6.20
CA PHE A 49 -8.31 8.49 7.61
C PHE A 49 -9.72 8.33 8.19
N TYR A 50 -10.00 7.16 8.74
CA TYR A 50 -11.24 6.87 9.46
C TYR A 50 -10.94 6.68 10.94
N LYS A 51 -11.86 7.10 11.80
CA LYS A 51 -11.81 6.84 13.23
C LYS A 51 -13.08 6.17 13.71
N LYS A 52 -12.94 5.37 14.76
CA LYS A 52 -14.02 4.88 15.59
C LYS A 52 -13.69 5.22 17.04
N ASP A 53 -14.61 5.89 17.70
CA ASP A 53 -14.48 6.28 19.10
C ASP A 53 -14.56 5.08 20.04
N ALA A 54 -13.94 5.22 21.21
CA ALA A 54 -13.94 4.18 22.22
C ALA A 54 -15.33 4.09 22.87
N VAL A 55 -15.66 2.91 23.38
CA VAL A 55 -16.89 2.69 24.17
C VAL A 55 -16.53 1.94 25.45
N CYS A 56 -17.47 1.84 26.39
CA CYS A 56 -17.19 1.35 27.74
C CYS A 56 -16.45 0.00 27.85
N TYR A 57 -16.53 -0.86 26.82
CA TYR A 57 -15.93 -2.19 26.79
C TYR A 57 -15.05 -2.46 25.57
N ALA A 58 -14.75 -1.46 24.75
CA ALA A 58 -13.89 -1.62 23.57
C ALA A 58 -13.14 -0.32 23.27
N GLY A 59 -11.82 -0.43 23.03
CA GLY A 59 -11.01 0.71 22.64
C GLY A 59 -11.41 1.27 21.26
N GLY A 60 -10.93 2.49 20.98
CA GLY A 60 -11.12 3.13 19.70
C GLY A 60 -10.31 2.46 18.59
N ALA A 61 -10.54 2.89 17.35
CA ALA A 61 -9.82 2.40 16.20
C ALA A 61 -9.52 3.52 15.20
N ILE A 62 -8.39 3.38 14.50
CA ILE A 62 -8.01 4.22 13.38
C ILE A 62 -7.74 3.33 12.19
N LYS A 63 -8.34 3.65 11.05
CA LYS A 63 -8.05 3.00 9.77
C LYS A 63 -7.49 4.02 8.79
N VAL A 64 -6.36 3.69 8.19
CA VAL A 64 -5.73 4.48 7.12
C VAL A 64 -5.86 3.70 5.82
N VAL A 65 -6.46 4.33 4.82
CA VAL A 65 -6.57 3.80 3.45
C VAL A 65 -5.68 4.64 2.56
N SER A 66 -4.73 4.03 1.87
CA SER A 66 -3.77 4.73 1.02
C SER A 66 -3.32 3.87 -0.16
N SER A 67 -2.95 4.53 -1.25
CA SER A 67 -2.30 3.87 -2.41
C SER A 67 -0.81 3.60 -2.19
N GLN A 68 -0.24 4.11 -1.08
CA GLN A 68 1.17 3.93 -0.70
C GLN A 68 1.41 2.52 -0.10
N GLU A 69 1.25 1.48 -0.92
CA GLU A 69 1.42 0.08 -0.49
C GLU A 69 2.82 -0.16 0.11
N GLY A 70 2.87 -0.88 1.24
CA GLY A 70 4.11 -1.16 1.96
C GLY A 70 4.70 0.02 2.77
N ALA A 71 4.17 1.25 2.61
CA ALA A 71 4.55 2.39 3.43
C ALA A 71 4.17 2.15 4.90
N THR A 72 4.95 2.69 5.83
CA THR A 72 4.69 2.54 7.25
C THR A 72 3.78 3.66 7.74
N VAL A 73 2.63 3.28 8.29
CA VAL A 73 1.76 4.16 9.08
C VAL A 73 2.18 4.05 10.54
N ALA A 74 2.46 5.19 11.17
CA ALA A 74 2.78 5.26 12.59
C ALA A 74 1.77 6.13 13.34
N ILE A 75 1.31 5.62 14.49
CA ILE A 75 0.47 6.33 15.45
C ILE A 75 1.41 6.88 16.52
N ASN A 76 1.35 8.20 16.75
CA ASN A 76 2.18 8.90 17.71
C ASN A 76 1.30 9.55 18.78
N SER A 77 1.68 9.41 20.05
CA SER A 77 1.11 10.16 21.18
C SER A 77 2.25 10.78 21.98
N ASN A 78 2.06 12.02 22.45
CA ASN A 78 3.05 12.76 23.24
C ASN A 78 4.46 12.79 22.62
N GLY A 79 4.54 12.92 21.28
CA GLY A 79 5.81 12.99 20.55
C GLY A 79 6.54 11.66 20.38
N LYS A 80 5.95 10.53 20.78
CA LYS A 80 6.53 9.19 20.61
C LYS A 80 5.63 8.29 19.77
N THR A 81 6.23 7.50 18.89
CA THR A 81 5.52 6.42 18.19
C THR A 81 5.12 5.33 19.18
N ILE A 82 3.82 5.06 19.28
CA ILE A 82 3.26 4.02 20.15
C ILE A 82 3.03 2.71 19.40
N ILE A 83 2.65 2.78 18.13
CA ILE A 83 2.47 1.62 17.26
C ILE A 83 2.69 2.02 15.80
N ALA A 84 3.21 1.09 15.01
CA ALA A 84 3.37 1.26 13.56
C ALA A 84 2.96 -0.01 12.82
N LYS A 85 2.37 0.15 11.64
CA LYS A 85 1.98 -0.94 10.74
C LYS A 85 2.25 -0.53 9.29
N LYS A 86 2.59 -1.49 8.44
CA LYS A 86 2.66 -1.25 7.01
C LYS A 86 1.26 -1.22 6.40
N ILE A 87 1.06 -0.41 5.38
CA ILE A 87 -0.08 -0.55 4.47
C ILE A 87 0.02 -1.93 3.81
N THR A 88 -1.04 -2.71 3.91
CA THR A 88 -1.18 -4.01 3.23
C THR A 88 -2.54 -4.06 2.57
N ASN A 89 -2.56 -4.36 1.27
CA ASN A 89 -3.78 -4.33 0.44
C ASN A 89 -4.51 -2.98 0.53
N GLY A 90 -3.75 -1.88 0.53
CA GLY A 90 -4.28 -0.52 0.54
C GLY A 90 -4.76 0.01 1.89
N GLU A 91 -4.63 -0.74 2.99
CA GLU A 91 -5.00 -0.25 4.31
C GLU A 91 -4.06 -0.64 5.46
N ALA A 92 -4.13 0.14 6.54
CA ALA A 92 -3.60 -0.20 7.86
C ALA A 92 -4.66 0.08 8.93
N LEU A 93 -4.92 -0.92 9.77
CA LEU A 93 -5.91 -0.85 10.85
C LEU A 93 -5.25 -0.93 12.22
N PHE A 94 -5.57 0.03 13.08
CA PHE A 94 -5.17 0.10 14.48
C PHE A 94 -6.42 -0.02 15.35
N THR A 95 -6.45 -0.98 16.26
CA THR A 95 -7.57 -1.23 17.17
C THR A 95 -7.12 -1.03 18.61
N ASP A 96 -8.08 -1.02 19.52
CA ASP A 96 -7.85 -0.99 20.97
C ASP A 96 -7.05 0.23 21.43
N LEU A 97 -7.25 1.37 20.75
CA LEU A 97 -6.67 2.65 21.11
C LEU A 97 -7.41 3.26 22.30
N GLU A 98 -6.67 3.79 23.26
CA GLU A 98 -7.23 4.53 24.40
C GLU A 98 -7.81 5.88 23.95
N ILE A 99 -8.64 6.48 24.82
CA ILE A 99 -9.17 7.84 24.62
C ILE A 99 -8.00 8.82 24.75
N ASP A 100 -7.54 9.33 23.61
CA ASP A 100 -6.44 10.28 23.51
C ASP A 100 -6.45 10.96 22.13
N SER A 101 -5.53 11.92 21.96
CA SER A 101 -5.23 12.59 20.70
C SER A 101 -3.98 11.99 20.07
N TYR A 102 -4.10 11.50 18.84
CA TYR A 102 -3.01 10.83 18.13
C TYR A 102 -2.61 11.61 16.88
N ILE A 103 -1.31 11.66 16.60
CA ILE A 103 -0.77 12.06 15.30
C ILE A 103 -0.51 10.79 14.48
N VAL A 104 -1.32 10.60 13.45
CA VAL A 104 -1.14 9.55 12.46
C VAL A 104 -0.22 10.06 11.37
N SER A 105 0.80 9.28 11.03
CA SER A 105 1.84 9.65 10.07
C SER A 105 2.01 8.57 9.01
N ILE A 106 2.14 8.98 7.75
CA ILE A 106 2.47 8.11 6.60
C ILE A 106 3.31 8.91 5.60
N GLY A 107 4.58 8.52 5.43
CA GLY A 107 5.52 9.34 4.68
C GLY A 107 5.63 10.75 5.27
N GLU A 108 5.34 11.78 4.47
CA GLU A 108 5.32 13.18 4.89
C GLU A 108 3.94 13.66 5.37
N GLU A 109 2.89 12.84 5.18
CA GLU A 109 1.53 13.18 5.57
C GLU A 109 1.34 12.99 7.08
N LEU A 110 0.77 14.00 7.73
CA LEU A 110 0.43 13.99 9.15
C LEU A 110 -1.05 14.34 9.35
N LYS A 111 -1.73 13.60 10.22
CA LYS A 111 -3.13 13.85 10.58
C LYS A 111 -3.34 13.71 12.09
N LEU A 112 -3.88 14.75 12.72
CA LEU A 112 -4.38 14.69 14.09
C LEU A 112 -5.75 13.99 14.11
N ILE A 113 -5.89 12.98 14.96
CA ILE A 113 -7.14 12.23 15.17
C ILE A 113 -7.38 12.06 16.66
N ASN A 114 -8.58 12.44 17.12
CA ASN A 114 -8.98 12.32 18.52
C ASN A 114 -9.94 11.13 18.66
N ILE A 115 -9.57 10.18 19.51
CA ILE A 115 -10.46 9.11 19.96
C ILE A 115 -11.15 9.62 21.22
N THR A 116 -12.47 9.71 21.17
CA THR A 116 -13.31 10.12 22.32
C THR A 116 -14.02 8.95 22.96
#